data_AF-A0A2C9L1D9-F1
#
_entry.id   AF-A0A2C9L1D9-F1
#
_cell.length_a   1.000
_cell.length_b   1.000
_cell.length_c   1.000
_cell.angle_alpha   90.00
_cell.angle_beta   90.00
_cell.angle_gamma   90.00
#
_symmetry.space_group_name_H-M   'P 1'
#
loop_
_entity.id
_entity.type
_entity.pdbx_description
1 polymer ?
#
loop_
_entity_poly.entity_id
_entity_poly.type
_entity_poly.pdbx_seq_one_letter_code
_entity_poly.pdbx_strand_id
1 'polypeptide(L)'
;MKYILEDMYRYAVRHHKVRAITSIKNKQNLTPLTLACKLARHSIFKEMLDLDSIELWRFSTTMCSVHPLHTIDSIGPDGSTNWNSALMIIVNGDKDDHLEMLEGGVMRQLLIEKWKTFARKRFLFRLALASIHIVLFSIAIYLRPSKDALLSYNEAKDVVRFVSEIIVCLSCVATVSFEIMEISTQGIGTFFKNLMSEFHKTHAPAQTVYLVSCLLILACIPFRFLKLSSVEDILIILAAPCTWFFLLFFARGHNLTGPFVTMIYKMCAGDLLRFGIIYMIFLFTFTQSFFTLFLDKHVDNSDDDDEAKGGVAKFNSFPETMLYLFQMTLGEFKYDTFGYARYESLTKIIFALFMILVPILLLNMLIAMMGNTYIQVISKSTKEWWKQWAKILIVLERGISKKTLLEYQKSYSVKLSGKPSPDNGKPSQDRALVVIKLCNKSKAKTRKWAVHKWKVHFWIKLPDVASL
;
A
#
# COMPACT_ATOMS: atom_id res chain seq x y z
N MET A 1 9.52 -32.47 13.63
CA MET A 1 10.03 -32.38 12.24
C MET A 1 10.64 -31.02 11.89
N LYS A 2 10.02 -29.86 12.20
CA LYS A 2 10.57 -28.51 11.89
C LYS A 2 11.99 -28.26 12.44
N TYR A 3 12.26 -28.53 13.71
CA TYR A 3 13.59 -28.34 14.33
C TYR A 3 14.70 -29.21 13.72
N ILE A 4 14.34 -30.37 13.17
CA ILE A 4 15.32 -31.30 12.57
C ILE A 4 15.89 -30.70 11.28
N LEU A 5 15.08 -30.00 10.48
CA LEU A 5 15.51 -29.44 9.21
C LEU A 5 16.55 -28.32 9.40
N GLU A 6 16.35 -27.47 10.41
CA GLU A 6 17.23 -26.34 10.74
C GLU A 6 18.60 -26.84 11.24
N ASP A 7 18.59 -27.81 12.15
CA ASP A 7 19.82 -28.42 12.67
C ASP A 7 20.58 -29.21 11.59
N MET A 8 19.87 -29.90 10.69
CA MET A 8 20.49 -30.60 9.56
C MET A 8 21.11 -29.65 8.55
N TYR A 9 20.47 -28.52 8.25
CA TYR A 9 21.06 -27.50 7.38
C TYR A 9 22.33 -26.93 8.00
N ARG A 10 22.28 -26.60 9.30
CA ARG A 10 23.44 -26.11 10.06
C ARG A 10 24.59 -27.12 10.07
N TYR A 11 24.27 -28.40 10.23
CA TYR A 11 25.23 -29.49 10.17
C TYR A 11 25.87 -29.59 8.78
N ALA A 12 25.08 -29.55 7.71
CA ALA A 12 25.58 -29.66 6.33
C ALA A 12 26.53 -28.50 5.94
N VAL A 13 26.20 -27.27 6.34
CA VAL A 13 27.04 -26.09 6.04
C VAL A 13 28.32 -26.10 6.87
N ARG A 14 28.26 -26.53 8.14
CA ARG A 14 29.41 -26.55 9.07
C ARG A 14 30.14 -27.89 9.11
N HIS A 15 29.82 -28.80 8.21
CA HIS A 15 30.40 -30.13 8.21
C HIS A 15 31.92 -30.07 8.08
N HIS A 16 32.62 -30.88 8.88
CA HIS A 16 34.07 -30.80 9.02
C HIS A 16 34.84 -31.31 7.78
N LYS A 17 34.35 -32.38 7.12
CA LYS A 17 34.96 -32.95 5.88
C LYS A 17 34.46 -32.30 4.58
N VAL A 18 33.15 -32.33 4.32
CA VAL A 18 32.55 -31.80 3.09
C VAL A 18 31.57 -30.69 3.43
N ARG A 19 31.96 -29.43 3.24
CA ARG A 19 31.07 -28.28 3.47
C ARG A 19 30.13 -28.10 2.30
N ALA A 20 28.85 -27.91 2.59
CA ALA A 20 27.89 -27.49 1.57
C ALA A 20 28.21 -26.07 1.09
N ILE A 21 28.21 -25.87 -0.24
CA ILE A 21 28.45 -24.57 -0.87
C ILE A 21 27.12 -23.82 -1.01
N THR A 22 27.01 -22.64 -0.41
CA THR A 22 25.77 -21.84 -0.39
C THR A 22 25.56 -20.98 -1.64
N SER A 23 26.57 -20.86 -2.52
CA SER A 23 26.53 -20.04 -3.73
C SER A 23 26.06 -20.78 -4.99
N ILE A 24 25.88 -22.10 -4.94
CA ILE A 24 25.45 -22.90 -6.11
C ILE A 24 24.01 -22.51 -6.50
N LYS A 25 23.79 -22.28 -7.79
CA LYS A 25 22.48 -21.93 -8.34
C LYS A 25 21.82 -23.14 -8.99
N ASN A 26 20.49 -23.22 -8.88
CA ASN A 26 19.70 -24.21 -9.60
C ASN A 26 19.47 -23.79 -11.08
N LYS A 27 18.78 -24.64 -11.87
CA LYS A 27 18.39 -24.33 -13.27
C LYS A 27 17.57 -23.04 -13.43
N GLN A 28 16.95 -22.55 -12.36
CA GLN A 28 16.20 -21.28 -12.32
C GLN A 28 17.06 -20.10 -11.85
N ASN A 29 18.39 -20.25 -11.76
CA ASN A 29 19.33 -19.25 -11.25
C ASN A 29 19.12 -18.84 -9.78
N LEU A 30 18.48 -19.69 -8.97
CA LEU A 30 18.24 -19.46 -7.54
C LEU A 30 19.29 -20.15 -6.69
N THR A 31 19.88 -19.40 -5.76
CA THR A 31 20.67 -19.95 -4.63
C THR A 31 19.74 -20.59 -3.58
N PRO A 32 20.24 -21.46 -2.68
CA PRO A 32 19.45 -22.03 -1.59
C PRO A 32 18.69 -20.99 -0.77
N LEU A 33 19.31 -19.83 -0.50
CA LEU A 33 18.68 -18.71 0.20
C LEU A 33 17.50 -18.13 -0.59
N THR A 34 17.71 -17.81 -1.87
CA THR A 34 16.65 -17.26 -2.74
C THR A 34 15.54 -18.27 -3.03
N LEU A 35 15.85 -19.57 -3.04
CA LEU A 35 14.87 -20.64 -3.13
C LEU A 35 14.00 -20.73 -1.85
N ALA A 36 14.61 -20.62 -0.68
CA ALA A 36 13.88 -20.56 0.59
C ALA A 36 12.94 -19.34 0.64
N CYS A 37 13.38 -18.20 0.09
CA CYS A 37 12.55 -17.01 -0.10
C CYS A 37 11.36 -17.31 -1.01
N LYS A 38 11.59 -17.91 -2.19
CA LYS A 38 10.53 -18.23 -3.18
C LYS A 38 9.49 -19.21 -2.62
N LEU A 39 9.91 -20.17 -1.79
CA LEU A 39 9.02 -21.12 -1.15
C LEU A 39 8.29 -20.56 0.09
N ALA A 40 8.68 -19.36 0.55
CA ALA A 40 8.18 -18.71 1.77
C ALA A 40 8.44 -19.52 3.05
N ARG A 41 9.65 -20.07 3.21
CA ARG A 41 10.04 -20.78 4.44
C ARG A 41 10.79 -19.83 5.39
N HIS A 42 10.07 -19.11 6.25
CA HIS A 42 10.65 -18.05 7.08
C HIS A 42 11.69 -18.56 8.09
N SER A 43 11.46 -19.73 8.69
CA SER A 43 12.31 -20.25 9.77
C SER A 43 13.69 -20.65 9.27
N ILE A 44 13.75 -21.44 8.19
CA ILE A 44 15.03 -21.82 7.56
C ILE A 44 15.74 -20.61 6.94
N PHE A 45 15.00 -19.63 6.40
CA PHE A 45 15.57 -18.39 5.88
C PHE A 45 16.31 -17.61 6.98
N LYS A 46 15.72 -17.50 8.17
CA LYS A 46 16.34 -16.85 9.32
C LYS A 46 17.63 -17.57 9.75
N GLU A 47 17.60 -18.90 9.82
CA GLU A 47 18.78 -19.70 10.15
C GLU A 47 19.88 -19.57 9.09
N MET A 48 19.53 -19.57 7.79
CA MET A 48 20.48 -19.32 6.70
C MET A 48 21.17 -17.96 6.86
N LEU A 49 20.40 -16.90 7.13
CA LEU A 49 20.94 -15.55 7.33
C LEU A 49 21.85 -15.45 8.58
N ASP A 50 21.51 -16.15 9.66
CA ASP A 50 22.31 -16.17 10.88
C ASP A 50 23.61 -16.96 10.68
N LEU A 51 23.61 -18.02 9.86
CA LEU A 51 24.79 -18.81 9.52
C LEU A 51 25.76 -18.09 8.58
N ASP A 52 25.24 -17.35 7.60
CA ASP A 52 26.05 -16.54 6.69
C ASP A 52 26.57 -15.25 7.36
N SER A 53 26.07 -14.91 8.56
CA SER A 53 26.49 -13.72 9.29
C SER A 53 27.87 -13.88 9.93
N ILE A 54 28.66 -12.82 9.88
CA ILE A 54 29.96 -12.73 10.55
C ILE A 54 29.78 -11.91 11.82
N GLU A 55 30.09 -12.49 12.98
CA GLU A 55 30.06 -11.77 14.26
C GLU A 55 31.27 -10.83 14.33
N LEU A 56 31.05 -9.51 14.46
CA LEU A 56 32.15 -8.57 14.73
C LEU A 56 32.48 -8.53 16.21
N TRP A 57 31.47 -8.25 17.03
CA TRP A 57 31.59 -8.21 18.48
C TRP A 57 30.26 -8.60 19.12
N ARG A 58 30.33 -9.08 20.36
CA ARG A 58 29.17 -9.36 21.20
C ARG A 58 29.46 -8.90 22.62
N PHE A 59 28.58 -8.06 23.15
CA PHE A 59 28.65 -7.58 24.52
C PHE A 59 27.36 -7.96 25.25
N SER A 60 27.47 -8.82 26.26
CA SER A 60 26.33 -9.37 27.00
C SER A 60 25.27 -9.98 26.07
N THR A 61 24.10 -9.35 25.96
CA THR A 61 22.98 -9.73 25.08
C THR A 61 23.00 -9.01 23.74
N THR A 62 23.79 -7.94 23.58
CA THR A 62 23.85 -7.18 22.31
C THR A 62 24.96 -7.72 21.43
N MET A 63 24.65 -7.93 20.15
CA MET A 63 25.57 -8.49 19.17
C MET A 63 25.57 -7.65 17.90
N CYS A 64 26.77 -7.34 17.40
CA CYS A 64 26.96 -6.77 16.08
C CYS A 64 27.36 -7.88 15.10
N SER A 65 26.49 -8.17 14.13
CA SER A 65 26.78 -9.05 12.99
C SER A 65 26.84 -8.27 11.69
N VAL A 66 27.61 -8.80 10.75
CA VAL A 66 27.72 -8.29 9.39
C VAL A 66 27.16 -9.35 8.44
N HIS A 67 26.24 -8.93 7.57
CA HIS A 67 25.53 -9.81 6.64
C HIS A 67 25.91 -9.47 5.19
N PRO A 68 26.49 -10.41 4.42
CA PRO A 68 26.85 -10.18 3.02
C PRO A 68 25.64 -9.77 2.16
N LEU A 69 25.81 -8.73 1.32
CA LEU A 69 24.70 -8.15 0.55
C LEU A 69 24.42 -8.83 -0.80
N HIS A 70 25.36 -9.62 -1.33
CA HIS A 70 25.33 -10.14 -2.70
C HIS A 70 24.03 -10.87 -3.13
N THR A 71 23.34 -11.55 -2.21
CA THR A 71 22.07 -12.26 -2.46
C THR A 71 20.85 -11.58 -1.85
N ILE A 72 21.05 -10.59 -0.98
CA ILE A 72 20.01 -9.94 -0.18
C ILE A 72 19.57 -8.63 -0.82
N ASP A 73 20.52 -7.83 -1.29
CA ASP A 73 20.27 -6.51 -1.84
C ASP A 73 19.64 -6.61 -3.24
N SER A 74 18.81 -5.63 -3.62
CA SER A 74 18.28 -5.48 -4.97
C SER A 74 19.32 -4.90 -5.93
N ILE A 75 20.42 -4.36 -5.42
CA ILE A 75 21.49 -3.73 -6.19
C ILE A 75 22.60 -4.74 -6.47
N GLY A 76 22.82 -5.03 -7.74
CA GLY A 76 23.95 -5.85 -8.21
C GLY A 76 25.29 -5.11 -8.17
N PRO A 77 26.42 -5.82 -8.32
CA PRO A 77 27.76 -5.24 -8.30
C PRO A 77 27.98 -4.19 -9.40
N ASP A 78 27.27 -4.29 -10.52
CA ASP A 78 27.32 -3.35 -11.64
C ASP A 78 26.36 -2.16 -11.49
N GLY A 79 25.64 -2.07 -10.37
CA GLY A 79 24.59 -1.06 -10.14
C GLY A 79 23.30 -1.34 -10.90
N SER A 80 23.16 -2.51 -11.53
CA SER A 80 21.91 -2.99 -12.12
C SER A 80 20.99 -3.58 -11.05
N THR A 81 19.67 -3.53 -11.29
CA THR A 81 18.70 -4.16 -10.39
C THR A 81 18.69 -5.68 -10.59
N ASN A 82 18.93 -6.42 -9.51
CA ASN A 82 18.89 -7.88 -9.50
C ASN A 82 17.49 -8.38 -9.13
N TRP A 83 16.77 -8.91 -10.13
CA TRP A 83 15.41 -9.43 -9.95
C TRP A 83 15.33 -10.74 -9.15
N ASN A 84 16.43 -11.49 -9.08
CA ASN A 84 16.53 -12.74 -8.32
C ASN A 84 17.00 -12.51 -6.88
N SER A 85 17.12 -11.25 -6.46
CA SER A 85 17.42 -10.85 -5.08
C SER A 85 16.38 -11.40 -4.09
N ALA A 86 16.82 -11.79 -2.89
CA ALA A 86 15.93 -12.18 -1.81
C ALA A 86 14.90 -11.08 -1.49
N LEU A 87 15.31 -9.80 -1.47
CA LEU A 87 14.41 -8.69 -1.22
C LEU A 87 13.30 -8.61 -2.27
N MET A 88 13.65 -8.76 -3.55
CA MET A 88 12.68 -8.68 -4.65
C MET A 88 11.70 -9.85 -4.63
N ILE A 89 12.18 -11.06 -4.37
CA ILE A 89 11.34 -12.27 -4.27
C ILE A 89 10.36 -12.16 -3.09
N ILE A 90 10.82 -11.67 -1.94
CA ILE A 90 9.98 -11.53 -0.74
C ILE A 90 8.90 -10.44 -0.95
N VAL A 91 9.27 -9.30 -1.54
CA VAL A 91 8.32 -8.20 -1.78
C VAL A 91 7.27 -8.55 -2.82
N ASN A 92 7.62 -9.35 -3.83
CA ASN A 92 6.69 -9.83 -4.86
C ASN A 92 5.89 -11.07 -4.42
N GLY A 93 6.22 -11.70 -3.28
CA GLY A 93 5.53 -12.88 -2.78
C GLY A 93 4.20 -12.56 -2.09
N ASP A 94 3.17 -13.38 -2.31
CA ASP A 94 1.80 -13.14 -1.81
C ASP A 94 1.46 -13.84 -0.48
N LYS A 95 2.24 -14.83 -0.07
CA LYS A 95 2.02 -15.60 1.18
C LYS A 95 2.33 -14.80 2.45
N ASP A 96 1.60 -15.08 3.52
CA ASP A 96 1.79 -14.47 4.85
C ASP A 96 3.21 -14.73 5.41
N ASP A 97 3.80 -15.90 5.14
CA ASP A 97 5.18 -16.21 5.53
C ASP A 97 6.21 -15.23 4.95
N HIS A 98 5.95 -14.61 3.78
CA HIS A 98 6.83 -13.57 3.25
C HIS A 98 6.77 -12.28 4.07
N LEU A 99 5.62 -11.97 4.67
CA LEU A 99 5.47 -10.81 5.55
C LEU A 99 6.33 -10.97 6.81
N GLU A 100 6.39 -12.19 7.34
CA GLU A 100 7.24 -12.52 8.50
C GLU A 100 8.74 -12.42 8.19
N MET A 101 9.15 -12.74 6.95
CA MET A 101 10.53 -12.54 6.49
C MET A 101 10.95 -11.06 6.42
N LEU A 102 10.00 -10.14 6.22
CA LEU A 102 10.21 -8.69 6.15
C LEU A 102 10.27 -8.04 7.54
N GLU A 103 9.44 -8.51 8.47
CA GLU A 103 9.27 -7.92 9.82
C GLU A 103 10.51 -8.10 10.71
N GLY A 104 11.30 -9.16 10.48
CA GLY A 104 12.43 -9.56 11.32
C GLY A 104 13.83 -9.28 10.75
N GLY A 105 14.76 -8.89 11.64
CA GLY A 105 16.21 -9.03 11.41
C GLY A 105 16.81 -8.09 10.36
N VAL A 106 17.55 -8.69 9.43
CA VAL A 106 18.44 -8.00 8.47
C VAL A 106 17.66 -7.22 7.41
N MET A 107 16.53 -7.77 6.94
CA MET A 107 15.73 -7.17 5.86
C MET A 107 15.13 -5.83 6.27
N ARG A 108 14.56 -5.77 7.48
CA ARG A 108 14.02 -4.54 8.06
C ARG A 108 15.10 -3.46 8.19
N GLN A 109 16.26 -3.83 8.74
CA GLN A 109 17.37 -2.90 8.91
C GLN A 109 17.88 -2.38 7.55
N LEU A 110 18.01 -3.27 6.55
CA LEU A 110 18.42 -2.88 5.20
C LEU A 110 17.49 -1.82 4.62
N LEU A 111 16.18 -2.04 4.70
CA LEU A 111 15.21 -1.09 4.16
C LEU A 111 15.23 0.25 4.91
N ILE A 112 15.40 0.24 6.24
CA ILE A 112 15.55 1.47 7.04
C ILE A 112 16.78 2.27 6.60
N GLU A 113 17.92 1.61 6.40
CA GLU A 113 19.14 2.29 5.96
C GLU A 113 19.04 2.83 4.54
N LYS A 114 18.41 2.09 3.61
CA LYS A 114 18.07 2.61 2.28
C LYS A 114 17.17 3.84 2.36
N TRP A 115 16.16 3.81 3.25
CA TRP A 115 15.24 4.92 3.42
C TRP A 115 15.92 6.20 3.92
N LYS A 116 16.79 6.07 4.92
CA LYS A 116 17.59 7.20 5.45
C LYS A 116 18.53 7.76 4.39
N THR A 117 19.15 6.89 3.59
CA THR A 117 20.18 7.26 2.62
C THR A 117 19.62 8.12 1.48
N PHE A 118 18.56 7.67 0.80
CA PHE A 118 18.07 8.36 -0.40
C PHE A 118 16.55 8.50 -0.46
N ALA A 119 15.80 7.51 0.05
CA ALA A 119 14.36 7.47 -0.22
C ALA A 119 13.61 8.60 0.50
N ARG A 120 13.98 8.96 1.74
CA ARG A 120 13.31 10.02 2.52
C ARG A 120 13.29 11.37 1.79
N LYS A 121 14.45 11.81 1.26
CA LYS A 121 14.56 13.11 0.57
C LYS A 121 13.76 13.12 -0.72
N ARG A 122 13.86 12.06 -1.53
CA ARG A 122 13.10 11.92 -2.78
C ARG A 122 11.60 11.81 -2.55
N PHE A 123 11.20 11.05 -1.53
CA PHE A 123 9.80 10.91 -1.16
C PHE A 123 9.20 12.25 -0.71
N LEU A 124 9.91 13.01 0.13
CA LEU A 124 9.48 14.35 0.55
C LEU A 124 9.42 15.33 -0.62
N PHE A 125 10.38 15.28 -1.55
CA PHE A 125 10.35 16.11 -2.76
C PHE A 125 9.16 15.78 -3.67
N ARG A 126 8.86 14.48 -3.86
CA ARG A 126 7.66 14.05 -4.62
C ARG A 126 6.37 14.47 -3.92
N LEU A 127 6.31 14.38 -2.59
CA LEU A 127 5.17 14.87 -1.81
C LEU A 127 5.00 16.38 -2.00
N ALA A 128 6.09 17.16 -1.92
CA ALA A 128 6.03 18.60 -2.14
C ALA A 128 5.52 18.96 -3.54
N LEU A 129 6.03 18.31 -4.59
CA LEU A 129 5.52 18.49 -5.95
C LEU A 129 4.04 18.14 -6.09
N ALA A 130 3.61 17.03 -5.49
CA ALA A 130 2.20 16.62 -5.50
C ALA A 130 1.30 17.62 -4.74
N SER A 131 1.74 18.12 -3.59
CA SER A 131 1.02 19.15 -2.84
C SER A 131 0.91 20.46 -3.64
N ILE A 132 1.98 20.88 -4.29
CA ILE A 132 1.96 22.06 -5.18
C ILE A 132 0.97 21.84 -6.34
N HIS A 133 0.99 20.67 -6.97
CA HIS A 133 0.05 20.34 -8.04
C HIS A 133 -1.41 20.41 -7.58
N ILE A 134 -1.73 19.85 -6.41
CA ILE A 134 -3.09 19.86 -5.84
C ILE A 134 -3.55 21.28 -5.50
N VAL A 135 -2.65 22.11 -4.93
CA VAL A 135 -2.97 23.50 -4.59
C VAL A 135 -3.22 24.31 -5.85
N LEU A 136 -2.34 24.20 -6.86
CA LEU A 136 -2.52 24.89 -8.14
C LEU A 136 -3.79 24.44 -8.87
N PHE A 137 -4.10 23.15 -8.83
CA PHE A 137 -5.34 22.62 -9.41
C PHE A 137 -6.59 23.14 -8.68
N SER A 138 -6.53 23.25 -7.35
CA SER A 138 -7.62 23.83 -6.55
C SER A 138 -7.81 25.31 -6.85
N ILE A 139 -6.71 26.07 -7.03
CA ILE A 139 -6.76 27.48 -7.45
C ILE A 139 -7.39 27.60 -8.84
N ALA A 140 -7.03 26.73 -9.78
CA ALA A 140 -7.60 26.71 -11.13
C ALA A 140 -9.11 26.45 -11.12
N ILE A 141 -9.59 25.53 -10.26
CA ILE A 141 -11.02 25.24 -10.10
C ILE A 141 -11.75 26.42 -9.43
N TYR A 142 -11.17 27.03 -8.39
CA TYR A 142 -11.83 28.08 -7.63
C TYR A 142 -11.96 29.40 -8.42
N LEU A 143 -10.97 29.75 -9.24
CA LEU A 143 -10.98 30.95 -10.08
C LEU A 143 -11.71 30.77 -11.41
N ARG A 144 -12.42 29.65 -11.59
CA ARG A 144 -13.10 29.33 -12.85
C ARG A 144 -14.34 30.22 -13.04
N PRO A 145 -14.44 30.98 -14.14
CA PRO A 145 -15.58 31.86 -14.41
C PRO A 145 -16.78 31.05 -14.92
N SER A 146 -17.98 31.62 -14.77
CA SER A 146 -19.21 30.99 -15.25
C SER A 146 -19.30 31.04 -16.80
N LYS A 147 -19.50 29.85 -17.38
CA LYS A 147 -19.87 29.40 -18.75
C LYS A 147 -19.48 30.22 -20.00
N ASP A 148 -19.56 31.55 -20.03
CA ASP A 148 -19.47 32.34 -21.27
C ASP A 148 -18.12 33.07 -21.48
N ALA A 149 -17.20 32.95 -20.53
CA ALA A 149 -15.96 33.73 -20.45
C ALA A 149 -14.68 32.89 -20.24
N LEU A 150 -14.68 31.61 -20.64
CA LEU A 150 -13.56 30.67 -20.38
C LEU A 150 -12.23 31.07 -21.06
N LEU A 151 -12.29 31.87 -22.12
CA LEU A 151 -11.13 32.37 -22.88
C LEU A 151 -10.97 33.90 -22.82
N SER A 152 -11.92 34.62 -22.21
CA SER A 152 -11.81 36.07 -22.12
C SER A 152 -10.77 36.45 -21.06
N TYR A 153 -9.99 37.47 -21.40
CA TYR A 153 -8.96 38.05 -20.55
C TYR A 153 -9.41 39.45 -20.15
N ASN A 154 -9.78 39.65 -18.89
CA ASN A 154 -10.17 40.98 -18.42
C ASN A 154 -9.56 41.34 -17.06
N GLU A 155 -9.29 40.37 -16.19
CA GLU A 155 -8.90 40.64 -14.80
C GLU A 155 -7.58 39.95 -14.41
N ALA A 156 -6.87 40.48 -13.40
CA ALA A 156 -5.67 39.85 -12.85
C ALA A 156 -5.91 38.41 -12.34
N LYS A 157 -7.15 38.09 -11.98
CA LYS A 157 -7.60 36.74 -11.61
C LYS A 157 -7.49 35.75 -12.77
N ASP A 158 -7.74 36.20 -14.00
CA ASP A 158 -7.62 35.36 -15.20
C ASP A 158 -6.17 34.99 -15.48
N VAL A 159 -5.22 35.92 -15.24
CA VAL A 159 -3.78 35.64 -15.37
C VAL A 159 -3.36 34.51 -14.43
N VAL A 160 -3.74 34.62 -13.15
CA VAL A 160 -3.42 33.60 -12.14
C VAL A 160 -4.03 32.26 -12.52
N ARG A 161 -5.28 32.24 -13.02
CA ARG A 161 -5.93 31.04 -13.54
C ARG A 161 -5.13 30.42 -14.68
N PHE A 162 -4.84 31.16 -15.75
CA PHE A 162 -4.12 30.63 -16.91
C PHE A 162 -2.73 30.10 -16.55
N VAL A 163 -1.98 30.81 -15.69
CA VAL A 163 -0.69 30.33 -15.21
C VAL A 163 -0.85 29.02 -14.43
N SER A 164 -1.83 28.93 -13.54
CA SER A 164 -2.10 27.71 -12.77
C SER A 164 -2.53 26.53 -13.68
N GLU A 165 -3.39 26.77 -14.67
CA GLU A 165 -3.82 25.77 -15.66
C GLU A 165 -2.65 25.26 -16.49
N ILE A 166 -1.78 26.16 -16.98
CA ILE A 166 -0.59 25.78 -17.75
C ILE A 166 0.36 24.93 -16.91
N ILE A 167 0.62 25.32 -15.66
CA ILE A 167 1.51 24.55 -14.76
C ILE A 167 0.90 23.17 -14.44
N VAL A 168 -0.41 23.10 -14.19
CA VAL A 168 -1.12 21.83 -13.93
C VAL A 168 -1.05 20.93 -15.16
N CYS A 169 -1.32 21.45 -16.36
CA CYS A 169 -1.21 20.72 -17.61
C CYS A 169 0.23 20.21 -17.84
N LEU A 170 1.24 21.06 -17.66
CA LEU A 170 2.65 20.66 -17.76
C LEU A 170 3.01 19.56 -16.77
N SER A 171 2.53 19.66 -15.53
CA SER A 171 2.72 18.63 -14.50
C SER A 171 2.05 17.29 -14.87
N CYS A 172 0.84 17.33 -15.44
CA CYS A 172 0.15 16.14 -15.94
C CYS A 172 0.89 15.50 -17.11
N VAL A 173 1.33 16.30 -18.10
CA VAL A 173 2.12 15.82 -19.25
C VAL A 173 3.44 15.19 -18.76
N ALA A 174 4.15 15.85 -17.84
CA ALA A 174 5.39 15.32 -17.28
C ALA A 174 5.15 13.98 -16.57
N THR A 175 4.12 13.89 -15.70
CA THR A 175 3.77 12.66 -14.99
C THR A 175 3.45 11.53 -15.95
N VAL A 176 2.57 11.77 -16.94
CA VAL A 176 2.22 10.78 -17.96
C VAL A 176 3.43 10.35 -18.78
N SER A 177 4.33 11.27 -19.13
CA SER A 177 5.56 10.96 -19.87
C SER A 177 6.50 10.05 -19.06
N PHE A 178 6.66 10.30 -17.76
CA PHE A 178 7.46 9.45 -16.88
C PHE A 178 6.88 8.04 -16.79
N GLU A 179 5.56 7.93 -16.64
CA GLU A 179 4.86 6.64 -16.58
C GLU A 179 4.97 5.89 -17.91
N ILE A 180 4.83 6.56 -19.06
CA ILE A 180 5.02 5.94 -20.38
C ILE A 180 6.45 5.42 -20.55
N MET A 181 7.46 6.20 -20.13
CA MET A 181 8.86 5.77 -20.18
C MET A 181 9.08 4.53 -19.29
N GLU A 182 8.46 4.50 -18.10
CA GLU A 182 8.51 3.35 -17.20
C GLU A 182 7.82 2.13 -17.81
N ILE A 183 6.64 2.30 -18.43
CA ILE A 183 5.91 1.23 -19.13
C ILE A 183 6.71 0.67 -20.29
N SER A 184 7.34 1.54 -21.09
CA SER A 184 8.21 1.14 -22.20
C SER A 184 9.38 0.28 -21.71
N THR A 185 9.95 0.63 -20.56
CA THR A 185 11.06 -0.11 -19.94
C THR A 185 10.61 -1.44 -19.29
N GLN A 186 9.36 -1.54 -18.84
CA GLN A 186 8.79 -2.73 -18.19
C GLN A 186 8.13 -3.72 -19.16
N GLY A 187 7.78 -3.27 -20.36
CA GLY A 187 7.03 -4.03 -21.36
C GLY A 187 5.52 -3.92 -21.17
N ILE A 188 4.82 -3.63 -22.26
CA ILE A 188 3.36 -3.37 -22.32
C ILE A 188 2.53 -4.57 -21.81
N GLY A 189 2.94 -5.80 -22.11
CA GLY A 189 2.21 -7.01 -21.68
C GLY A 189 2.23 -7.25 -20.17
N THR A 190 3.31 -6.83 -19.49
CA THR A 190 3.41 -6.89 -18.03
C THR A 190 2.56 -5.78 -17.39
N PHE A 191 2.51 -4.61 -18.03
CA PHE A 191 1.67 -3.49 -17.59
C PHE A 191 0.18 -3.83 -17.63
N PHE A 192 -0.36 -4.43 -18.70
CA PHE A 192 -1.78 -4.82 -18.75
C PHE A 192 -2.14 -5.87 -17.69
N LYS A 193 -1.25 -6.85 -17.46
CA LYS A 193 -1.43 -7.83 -16.39
C LYS A 193 -1.36 -7.19 -15.00
N ASN A 194 -0.47 -6.21 -14.81
CA ASN A 194 -0.36 -5.45 -13.57
C ASN A 194 -1.57 -4.54 -13.38
N LEU A 195 -2.09 -3.87 -14.40
CA LEU A 195 -3.26 -3.00 -14.32
C LEU A 195 -4.52 -3.79 -13.94
N MET A 196 -4.76 -4.93 -14.61
CA MET A 196 -5.90 -5.80 -14.30
C MET A 196 -5.75 -6.40 -12.89
N SER A 197 -4.56 -6.92 -12.56
CA SER A 197 -4.34 -7.49 -11.23
C SER A 197 -4.34 -6.44 -10.11
N GLU A 198 -3.90 -5.21 -10.33
CA GLU A 198 -3.94 -4.11 -9.36
C GLU A 198 -5.36 -3.57 -9.17
N PHE A 199 -6.16 -3.49 -10.24
CA PHE A 199 -7.59 -3.15 -10.15
C PHE A 199 -8.36 -4.19 -9.35
N HIS A 200 -8.03 -5.48 -9.51
CA HIS A 200 -8.70 -6.59 -8.82
C HIS A 200 -8.16 -6.87 -7.40
N LYS A 201 -6.86 -6.69 -7.12
CA LYS A 201 -6.22 -7.05 -5.83
C LYS A 201 -6.00 -5.88 -4.85
N THR A 202 -6.44 -4.66 -5.15
CA THR A 202 -6.54 -3.57 -4.15
C THR A 202 -5.22 -3.26 -3.40
N HIS A 203 -4.07 -3.36 -4.06
CA HIS A 203 -2.78 -3.21 -3.38
C HIS A 203 -2.06 -1.88 -3.67
N ALA A 204 -2.43 -1.12 -4.71
CA ALA A 204 -2.01 0.28 -4.88
C ALA A 204 -2.96 1.13 -5.77
N PRO A 205 -4.24 1.34 -5.41
CA PRO A 205 -5.18 2.09 -6.24
C PRO A 205 -4.75 3.56 -6.47
N ALA A 206 -4.07 4.18 -5.52
CA ALA A 206 -3.88 5.64 -5.55
C ALA A 206 -2.95 6.17 -6.66
N GLN A 207 -1.92 5.42 -7.09
CA GLN A 207 -1.08 5.85 -8.23
C GLN A 207 -1.84 5.72 -9.56
N THR A 208 -2.62 4.64 -9.73
CA THR A 208 -3.48 4.44 -10.90
C THR A 208 -4.62 5.47 -10.93
N VAL A 209 -5.25 5.75 -9.79
CA VAL A 209 -6.29 6.78 -9.66
C VAL A 209 -5.72 8.16 -10.01
N TYR A 210 -4.48 8.46 -9.58
CA TYR A 210 -3.82 9.70 -9.95
C TYR A 210 -3.48 9.76 -11.45
N LEU A 211 -3.01 8.66 -12.05
CA LEU A 211 -2.79 8.57 -13.49
C LEU A 211 -4.10 8.80 -14.27
N VAL A 212 -5.20 8.17 -13.84
CA VAL A 212 -6.53 8.39 -14.41
C VAL A 212 -6.93 9.85 -14.27
N SER A 213 -6.72 10.48 -13.11
CA SER A 213 -7.00 11.91 -12.93
C SER A 213 -6.19 12.79 -13.88
N CYS A 214 -4.89 12.48 -14.09
CA CYS A 214 -4.06 13.20 -15.04
C CYS A 214 -4.55 13.05 -16.48
N LEU A 215 -5.00 11.86 -16.88
CA LEU A 215 -5.57 11.62 -18.21
C LEU A 215 -6.90 12.37 -18.39
N LEU A 216 -7.75 12.42 -17.37
CA LEU A 216 -9.00 13.20 -17.40
C LEU A 216 -8.72 14.71 -17.53
N ILE A 217 -7.73 15.24 -16.80
CA ILE A 217 -7.31 16.64 -16.90
C ILE A 217 -6.77 16.94 -18.31
N LEU A 218 -5.95 16.06 -18.89
CA LEU A 218 -5.47 16.23 -20.26
C LEU A 218 -6.59 16.11 -21.29
N ALA A 219 -7.60 15.27 -21.06
CA ALA A 219 -8.78 15.16 -21.91
C ALA A 219 -9.63 16.45 -21.91
N CYS A 220 -9.54 17.28 -20.87
CA CYS A 220 -10.25 18.57 -20.85
C CYS A 220 -9.76 19.53 -21.95
N ILE A 221 -8.49 19.44 -22.36
CA ILE A 221 -7.88 20.32 -23.38
C ILE A 221 -8.59 20.22 -24.74
N PRO A 222 -8.74 19.04 -25.38
CA PRO A 222 -9.46 18.93 -26.65
C PRO A 222 -10.94 19.31 -26.52
N PHE A 223 -11.60 19.00 -25.40
CA PHE A 223 -13.01 19.38 -25.20
C PHE A 223 -13.19 20.89 -25.06
N ARG A 224 -12.20 21.60 -24.52
CA ARG A 224 -12.18 23.07 -24.48
C ARG A 224 -12.08 23.68 -25.86
N PHE A 225 -11.27 23.11 -26.77
CA PHE A 225 -11.19 23.55 -28.16
C PHE A 225 -12.49 23.30 -28.94
N LEU A 226 -13.19 22.21 -28.61
CA LEU A 226 -14.50 21.87 -29.17
C LEU A 226 -15.66 22.70 -28.58
N LYS A 227 -15.38 23.59 -27.61
CA LYS A 227 -16.37 24.43 -26.89
C LYS A 227 -17.49 23.62 -26.22
N LEU A 228 -17.20 22.38 -25.82
CA LEU A 228 -18.15 21.50 -25.12
C LEU A 228 -18.04 21.68 -23.59
N SER A 229 -18.48 22.84 -23.08
CA SER A 229 -18.32 23.21 -21.66
C SER A 229 -18.95 22.21 -20.69
N SER A 230 -20.08 21.58 -21.03
CA SER A 230 -20.74 20.59 -20.17
C SER A 230 -19.90 19.34 -19.94
N VAL A 231 -19.15 18.89 -20.96
CA VAL A 231 -18.29 17.70 -20.85
C VAL A 231 -17.04 18.04 -20.04
N GLU A 232 -16.47 19.23 -20.24
CA GLU A 232 -15.36 19.73 -19.45
C GLU A 232 -15.71 19.82 -17.96
N ASP A 233 -16.89 20.34 -17.63
CA ASP A 233 -17.38 20.43 -16.25
C ASP A 233 -17.44 19.04 -15.58
N ILE A 234 -18.03 18.06 -16.26
CA ILE A 234 -18.15 16.68 -15.76
C ILE A 234 -16.76 16.06 -15.53
N LEU A 235 -15.82 16.26 -16.46
CA LEU A 235 -14.47 15.72 -16.35
C LEU A 235 -13.69 16.32 -15.19
N ILE A 236 -13.78 17.64 -14.97
CA ILE A 236 -13.13 18.32 -13.85
C ILE A 236 -13.74 17.87 -12.52
N ILE A 237 -15.07 17.78 -12.44
CA ILE A 237 -15.78 17.30 -11.23
C ILE A 237 -15.35 15.87 -10.87
N LEU A 238 -15.16 15.01 -11.87
CA LEU A 238 -14.68 13.64 -11.64
C LEU A 238 -13.18 13.60 -11.27
N ALA A 239 -12.35 14.44 -11.89
CA ALA A 239 -10.91 14.46 -11.66
C ALA A 239 -10.54 15.00 -10.26
N ALA A 240 -11.28 16.00 -9.76
CA ALA A 240 -11.04 16.63 -8.46
C ALA A 240 -10.88 15.65 -7.29
N PRO A 241 -11.86 14.80 -6.95
CA PRO A 241 -11.73 13.85 -5.84
C PRO A 241 -10.62 12.83 -6.09
N CYS A 242 -10.40 12.40 -7.34
CA CYS A 242 -9.33 11.46 -7.68
C CYS A 242 -7.94 12.03 -7.38
N THR A 243 -7.70 13.31 -7.68
CA THR A 243 -6.44 13.99 -7.38
C THR A 243 -6.23 14.16 -5.88
N TRP A 244 -7.28 14.48 -5.11
CA TRP A 244 -7.19 14.57 -3.65
C TRP A 244 -6.91 13.22 -2.98
N PHE A 245 -7.50 12.12 -3.48
CA PHE A 245 -7.21 10.77 -3.00
C PHE A 245 -5.76 10.35 -3.21
N PHE A 246 -5.01 11.01 -4.10
CA PHE A 246 -3.58 10.76 -4.25
C PHE A 246 -2.78 11.07 -2.98
N LEU A 247 -3.24 11.96 -2.10
CA LEU A 247 -2.56 12.23 -0.82
C LEU A 247 -2.52 10.99 0.09
N LEU A 248 -3.51 10.09 0.00
CA LEU A 248 -3.53 8.84 0.74
C LEU A 248 -2.36 7.91 0.34
N PHE A 249 -1.88 8.02 -0.92
CA PHE A 249 -0.67 7.32 -1.35
C PHE A 249 0.55 7.73 -0.52
N PHE A 250 0.70 9.03 -0.25
CA PHE A 250 1.83 9.53 0.53
C PHE A 250 1.67 9.25 2.02
N ALA A 251 0.44 9.31 2.54
CA ALA A 251 0.14 8.92 3.92
C ALA A 251 0.53 7.44 4.19
N ARG A 252 0.50 6.58 3.17
CA ARG A 252 1.00 5.19 3.25
C ARG A 252 2.50 5.08 3.49
N GLY A 253 3.29 6.05 3.04
CA GLY A 253 4.76 6.02 3.16
C GLY A 253 5.30 6.32 4.56
N HIS A 254 4.47 6.84 5.46
CA HIS A 254 4.86 7.20 6.82
C HIS A 254 4.45 6.13 7.85
N ASN A 255 5.29 5.92 8.86
CA ASN A 255 5.15 4.80 9.81
C ASN A 255 3.89 4.87 10.68
N LEU A 256 3.43 6.08 11.02
CA LEU A 256 2.27 6.28 11.90
C LEU A 256 0.95 6.10 11.14
N THR A 257 0.85 6.68 9.94
CA THR A 257 -0.38 6.74 9.15
C THR A 257 -0.54 5.57 8.19
N GLY A 258 0.57 4.92 7.81
CA GLY A 258 0.54 3.90 6.78
C GLY A 258 -0.24 2.63 7.14
N PRO A 259 -0.07 2.05 8.34
CA PRO A 259 -0.91 0.92 8.78
C PRO A 259 -2.41 1.28 8.81
N PHE A 260 -2.74 2.50 9.20
CA PHE A 260 -4.12 3.01 9.23
C PHE A 260 -4.74 3.12 7.82
N VAL A 261 -3.99 3.67 6.86
CA VAL A 261 -4.44 3.74 5.45
C VAL A 261 -4.63 2.34 4.85
N THR A 262 -3.69 1.41 5.10
CA THR A 262 -3.83 0.01 4.66
C THR A 262 -5.07 -0.66 5.26
N MET A 263 -5.39 -0.33 6.51
CA MET A 263 -6.58 -0.84 7.20
C MET A 263 -7.87 -0.32 6.57
N ILE A 264 -7.96 0.99 6.28
CA ILE A 264 -9.11 1.60 5.60
C ILE A 264 -9.37 0.90 4.25
N TYR A 265 -8.34 0.73 3.42
CA TYR A 265 -8.52 0.09 2.11
C TYR A 265 -9.05 -1.34 2.22
N LYS A 266 -8.59 -2.09 3.22
CA LYS A 266 -9.03 -3.47 3.46
C LYS A 266 -10.44 -3.56 4.01
N MET A 267 -10.81 -2.66 4.92
CA MET A 267 -12.16 -2.58 5.47
C MET A 267 -13.17 -2.16 4.40
N CYS A 268 -12.84 -1.14 3.61
CA CYS A 268 -13.70 -0.72 2.49
C CYS A 268 -13.86 -1.83 1.45
N ALA A 269 -12.76 -2.46 1.02
CA ALA A 269 -12.85 -3.48 -0.04
C ALA A 269 -13.48 -4.80 0.46
N GLY A 270 -13.24 -5.19 1.70
CA GLY A 270 -13.75 -6.45 2.25
C GLY A 270 -15.16 -6.32 2.79
N ASP A 271 -15.35 -5.45 3.78
CA ASP A 271 -16.55 -5.43 4.63
C ASP A 271 -17.61 -4.48 4.05
N LEU A 272 -17.20 -3.29 3.61
CA LEU A 272 -18.13 -2.32 3.02
C LEU A 272 -18.69 -2.82 1.68
N LEU A 273 -17.94 -3.54 0.84
CA LEU A 273 -18.49 -4.12 -0.39
C LEU A 273 -19.53 -5.22 -0.10
N ARG A 274 -19.27 -6.11 0.87
CA ARG A 274 -20.23 -7.16 1.27
C ARG A 274 -21.50 -6.56 1.86
N PHE A 275 -21.34 -5.59 2.76
CA PHE A 275 -22.45 -4.82 3.31
C PHE A 275 -23.20 -4.07 2.22
N GLY A 276 -22.49 -3.40 1.31
CA GLY A 276 -23.05 -2.60 0.23
C GLY A 276 -23.94 -3.43 -0.69
N ILE A 277 -23.57 -4.68 -0.98
CA ILE A 277 -24.42 -5.59 -1.78
C ILE A 277 -25.75 -5.87 -1.06
N ILE A 278 -25.71 -6.22 0.24
CA ILE A 278 -26.91 -6.49 1.03
C ILE A 278 -27.76 -5.21 1.15
N TYR A 279 -27.13 -4.09 1.46
CA TYR A 279 -27.75 -2.78 1.57
C TYR A 279 -28.47 -2.39 0.26
N MET A 280 -27.83 -2.60 -0.89
CA MET A 280 -28.43 -2.29 -2.19
C MET A 280 -29.67 -3.13 -2.46
N ILE A 281 -29.70 -4.43 -2.10
CA ILE A 281 -30.90 -5.28 -2.24
C ILE A 281 -32.08 -4.70 -1.45
N PHE A 282 -31.86 -4.32 -0.19
CA PHE A 282 -32.89 -3.68 0.62
C PHE A 282 -33.29 -2.31 0.04
N LEU A 283 -32.32 -1.47 -0.33
CA LEU A 283 -32.59 -0.15 -0.90
C LEU A 283 -33.43 -0.25 -2.17
N PHE A 284 -33.11 -1.17 -3.09
CA PHE A 284 -33.91 -1.43 -4.30
C PHE A 284 -35.33 -1.87 -3.96
N THR A 285 -35.49 -2.76 -2.97
CA THR A 285 -36.81 -3.27 -2.55
C THR A 285 -37.70 -2.14 -2.04
N PHE A 286 -37.19 -1.31 -1.14
CA PHE A 286 -37.94 -0.17 -0.62
C PHE A 286 -38.13 0.93 -1.67
N THR A 287 -37.16 1.15 -2.56
CA THR A 287 -37.32 2.11 -3.69
C THR A 287 -38.53 1.76 -4.53
N GLN A 288 -38.71 0.48 -4.89
CA GLN A 288 -39.88 0.03 -5.65
C GLN A 288 -41.20 0.24 -4.89
N SER A 289 -41.22 -0.07 -3.59
CA SER A 289 -42.41 0.13 -2.74
C SER A 289 -42.77 1.61 -2.61
N PHE A 290 -41.82 2.48 -2.31
CA PHE A 290 -42.05 3.92 -2.18
C PHE A 290 -42.41 4.57 -3.51
N PHE A 291 -41.74 4.20 -4.61
CA PHE A 291 -42.10 4.70 -5.94
C PHE A 291 -43.56 4.38 -6.30
N THR A 292 -44.01 3.16 -6.02
CA THR A 292 -45.40 2.74 -6.29
C THR A 292 -46.42 3.49 -5.42
N LEU A 293 -46.08 3.77 -4.15
CA LEU A 293 -46.96 4.50 -3.24
C LEU A 293 -47.18 5.97 -3.64
N PHE A 294 -46.21 6.56 -4.34
CA PHE A 294 -46.22 7.95 -4.77
C PHE A 294 -46.54 8.15 -6.27
N LEU A 295 -46.72 7.07 -7.04
CA LEU A 295 -46.91 7.09 -8.51
C LEU A 295 -48.16 7.86 -8.98
N ASP A 296 -49.22 7.86 -8.18
CA ASP A 296 -50.57 8.29 -8.60
C ASP A 296 -50.90 9.74 -8.19
N LYS A 297 -49.96 10.48 -7.60
CA LYS A 297 -50.23 11.83 -7.14
C LYS A 297 -49.54 12.86 -8.03
N HIS A 298 -50.29 13.32 -9.03
CA HIS A 298 -50.00 14.61 -9.64
C HIS A 298 -50.22 15.69 -8.56
N VAL A 299 -49.19 16.50 -8.34
CA VAL A 299 -49.28 17.70 -7.50
C VAL A 299 -50.28 18.62 -8.18
N ASP A 300 -51.54 18.61 -7.73
CA ASP A 300 -52.48 19.67 -8.11
C ASP A 300 -51.91 21.00 -7.59
N ASN A 301 -51.82 21.98 -8.47
CA ASN A 301 -51.14 23.26 -8.26
C ASN A 301 -51.85 24.20 -7.25
N SER A 302 -52.74 23.69 -6.39
CA SER A 302 -53.70 24.49 -5.61
C SER A 302 -53.40 24.65 -4.11
N ASP A 303 -52.40 23.98 -3.53
CA ASP A 303 -52.10 24.08 -2.10
C ASP A 303 -50.78 24.84 -1.83
N ASP A 304 -50.76 25.79 -0.90
CA ASP A 304 -49.69 26.80 -0.66
C ASP A 304 -48.41 26.29 0.04
N ASP A 305 -48.24 24.98 0.26
CA ASP A 305 -47.08 24.44 1.00
C ASP A 305 -45.91 24.02 0.07
N ASP A 306 -45.04 24.99 -0.26
CA ASP A 306 -43.87 24.79 -1.15
C ASP A 306 -42.87 23.72 -0.65
N GLU A 307 -42.78 23.49 0.66
CA GLU A 307 -41.83 22.50 1.22
C GLU A 307 -42.32 21.04 1.08
N ALA A 308 -43.63 20.82 1.15
CA ALA A 308 -44.25 19.51 0.94
C ALA A 308 -44.19 19.07 -0.53
N LYS A 309 -44.39 20.01 -1.46
CA LYS A 309 -44.27 19.79 -2.91
C LYS A 309 -42.87 19.31 -3.30
N GLY A 310 -41.83 19.91 -2.71
CA GLY A 310 -40.44 19.52 -2.94
C GLY A 310 -40.09 18.11 -2.42
N GLY A 311 -40.83 17.59 -1.44
CA GLY A 311 -40.66 16.24 -0.93
C GLY A 311 -41.34 15.18 -1.80
N VAL A 312 -42.57 15.46 -2.26
CA VAL A 312 -43.34 14.56 -3.14
C VAL A 312 -42.69 14.47 -4.53
N ALA A 313 -42.17 15.58 -5.06
CA ALA A 313 -41.50 15.62 -6.36
C ALA A 313 -40.29 14.68 -6.45
N LYS A 314 -39.59 14.44 -5.33
CA LYS A 314 -38.43 13.52 -5.27
C LYS A 314 -38.79 12.05 -5.47
N PHE A 315 -40.07 11.69 -5.38
CA PHE A 315 -40.55 10.33 -5.59
C PHE A 315 -41.03 10.06 -7.03
N ASN A 316 -41.02 11.07 -7.91
CA ASN A 316 -41.54 10.94 -9.28
C ASN A 316 -40.62 10.13 -10.19
N SER A 317 -39.34 10.05 -9.87
CA SER A 317 -38.35 9.32 -10.65
C SER A 317 -37.71 8.22 -9.81
N PHE A 318 -37.46 7.07 -10.42
CA PHE A 318 -36.88 5.92 -9.72
C PHE A 318 -35.48 6.22 -9.12
N PRO A 319 -34.52 6.84 -9.84
CA PRO A 319 -33.22 7.22 -9.27
C PRO A 319 -33.32 8.29 -8.18
N GLU A 320 -34.26 9.22 -8.29
CA GLU A 320 -34.48 10.28 -7.28
C GLU A 320 -35.07 9.70 -6.00
N THR A 321 -36.01 8.75 -6.13
CA THR A 321 -36.56 7.98 -5.00
C THR A 321 -35.46 7.20 -4.30
N MET A 322 -34.59 6.54 -5.05
CA MET A 322 -33.47 5.78 -4.51
C MET A 322 -32.49 6.67 -3.75
N LEU A 323 -32.15 7.84 -4.31
CA LEU A 323 -31.29 8.83 -3.65
C LEU A 323 -31.94 9.39 -2.39
N TYR A 324 -33.24 9.69 -2.44
CA TYR A 324 -33.97 10.21 -1.30
C TYR A 324 -34.09 9.17 -0.16
N LEU A 325 -34.31 7.90 -0.49
CA LEU A 325 -34.24 6.82 0.50
C LEU A 325 -32.83 6.64 1.06
N PHE A 326 -31.78 6.79 0.25
CA PHE A 326 -30.41 6.79 0.75
C PHE A 326 -30.14 7.98 1.70
N GLN A 327 -30.64 9.17 1.39
CA GLN A 327 -30.56 10.32 2.29
C GLN A 327 -31.30 10.06 3.61
N MET A 328 -32.46 9.41 3.55
CA MET A 328 -33.18 8.97 4.74
C MET A 328 -32.36 7.98 5.58
N THR A 329 -31.61 7.05 4.98
CA THR A 329 -30.83 6.10 5.82
C THR A 329 -29.74 6.77 6.65
N LEU A 330 -29.28 7.96 6.25
CA LEU A 330 -28.29 8.76 6.98
C LEU A 330 -28.89 9.60 8.12
N GLY A 331 -30.22 9.63 8.27
CA GLY A 331 -30.90 10.29 9.40
C GLY A 331 -31.72 11.53 9.04
N GLU A 332 -31.79 11.92 7.76
CA GLU A 332 -32.59 13.06 7.32
C GLU A 332 -34.00 12.63 6.93
N PHE A 333 -34.98 12.80 7.83
CA PHE A 333 -36.38 12.40 7.63
C PHE A 333 -37.31 13.61 7.57
N LYS A 334 -38.15 13.70 6.54
CA LYS A 334 -39.27 14.65 6.47
C LYS A 334 -40.60 13.90 6.53
N TYR A 335 -41.14 13.77 7.73
CA TYR A 335 -42.36 13.00 7.98
C TYR A 335 -43.60 13.60 7.30
N ASP A 336 -43.65 14.92 7.15
CA ASP A 336 -44.80 15.65 6.60
C ASP A 336 -45.10 15.25 5.15
N THR A 337 -44.07 14.82 4.42
CA THR A 337 -44.20 14.38 3.02
C THR A 337 -45.00 13.08 2.88
N PHE A 338 -45.09 12.26 3.93
CA PHE A 338 -45.82 10.99 3.92
C PHE A 338 -47.34 11.17 4.10
N GLY A 339 -47.79 12.30 4.66
CA GLY A 339 -49.21 12.66 4.74
C GLY A 339 -49.84 12.83 3.35
N TYR A 340 -49.02 13.13 2.35
CA TYR A 340 -49.46 13.28 0.97
C TYR A 340 -49.53 11.96 0.20
N ALA A 341 -49.12 10.82 0.75
CA ALA A 341 -49.22 9.55 0.03
C ALA A 341 -50.69 9.08 -0.12
N ARG A 342 -51.00 8.33 -1.19
CA ARG A 342 -52.36 7.78 -1.42
C ARG A 342 -52.86 6.94 -0.25
N TYR A 343 -51.97 6.16 0.35
CA TYR A 343 -52.25 5.34 1.53
C TYR A 343 -51.34 5.79 2.68
N GLU A 344 -51.71 6.88 3.35
CA GLU A 344 -50.94 7.48 4.45
C GLU A 344 -50.52 6.44 5.51
N SER A 345 -51.46 5.65 6.01
CA SER A 345 -51.20 4.64 7.05
C SER A 345 -50.23 3.55 6.56
N LEU A 346 -50.36 3.13 5.31
CA LEU A 346 -49.49 2.10 4.72
C LEU A 346 -48.06 2.64 4.52
N THR A 347 -47.92 3.88 4.05
CA THR A 347 -46.62 4.54 3.90
C THR A 347 -45.92 4.70 5.24
N LYS A 348 -46.64 5.09 6.30
CA LYS A 348 -46.08 5.19 7.66
C LYS A 348 -45.61 3.84 8.20
N ILE A 349 -46.36 2.76 7.95
CA ILE A 349 -45.98 1.39 8.36
C ILE A 349 -44.75 0.91 7.60
N ILE A 350 -44.71 1.06 6.28
CA ILE A 350 -43.57 0.67 5.44
C ILE A 350 -42.32 1.49 5.80
N PHE A 351 -42.49 2.78 6.09
CA PHE A 351 -41.41 3.64 6.58
C PHE A 351 -40.88 3.19 7.95
N ALA A 352 -41.75 2.83 8.90
CA ALA A 352 -41.32 2.29 10.19
C ALA A 352 -40.54 0.97 10.02
N LEU A 353 -40.99 0.09 9.13
CA LEU A 353 -40.31 -1.15 8.82
C LEU A 353 -38.94 -0.91 8.14
N PHE A 354 -38.86 0.05 7.22
CA PHE A 354 -37.61 0.49 6.62
C PHE A 354 -36.62 1.02 7.68
N MET A 355 -37.09 1.84 8.61
CA MET A 355 -36.27 2.42 9.70
C MET A 355 -35.66 1.37 10.62
N ILE A 356 -36.43 0.34 10.97
CA ILE A 356 -35.94 -0.77 11.81
C ILE A 356 -34.94 -1.62 11.05
N LEU A 357 -35.24 -1.98 9.80
CA LEU A 357 -34.41 -2.92 9.05
C LEU A 357 -33.12 -2.27 8.54
N VAL A 358 -33.18 -1.08 7.95
CA VAL A 358 -32.04 -0.52 7.22
C VAL A 358 -31.15 0.34 8.14
N PRO A 359 -31.57 1.50 8.67
CA PRO A 359 -30.76 2.28 9.60
C PRO A 359 -30.40 1.55 10.89
N ILE A 360 -31.34 0.88 11.56
CA ILE A 360 -31.07 0.31 12.90
C ILE A 360 -30.36 -1.04 12.78
N LEU A 361 -30.91 -2.01 12.06
CA LEU A 361 -30.33 -3.34 12.02
C LEU A 361 -29.07 -3.42 11.14
N LEU A 362 -29.14 -2.96 9.88
CA LEU A 362 -28.00 -3.11 8.97
C LEU A 362 -26.80 -2.25 9.38
N LEU A 363 -27.00 -1.02 9.84
CA LEU A 363 -25.88 -0.17 10.28
C LEU A 363 -25.20 -0.72 11.55
N ASN A 364 -25.98 -1.22 12.51
CA ASN A 364 -25.42 -1.86 13.71
C ASN A 364 -24.65 -3.15 13.38
N MET A 365 -25.14 -3.94 12.42
CA MET A 365 -24.43 -5.13 11.92
C MET A 365 -23.15 -4.75 11.16
N LEU A 366 -23.14 -3.65 10.41
CA LEU A 366 -21.94 -3.14 9.74
C LEU A 366 -20.88 -2.73 10.76
N ILE A 367 -21.25 -1.98 11.80
CA ILE A 367 -20.32 -1.59 12.87
C ILE A 367 -19.75 -2.84 13.56
N ALA A 368 -20.57 -3.85 13.84
CA ALA A 368 -20.13 -5.10 14.45
C ALA A 368 -19.13 -5.88 13.57
N MET A 369 -19.39 -5.96 12.25
CA MET A 369 -18.47 -6.59 11.31
C MET A 369 -17.15 -5.82 11.22
N MET A 370 -17.18 -4.50 11.02
CA MET A 370 -15.97 -3.66 10.96
C MET A 370 -15.18 -3.68 12.27
N GLY A 371 -15.85 -3.78 13.43
CA GLY A 371 -15.20 -3.90 14.73
C GLY A 371 -14.40 -5.20 14.89
N ASN A 372 -15.00 -6.34 14.51
CA ASN A 372 -14.32 -7.63 14.56
C ASN A 372 -13.15 -7.72 13.57
N THR A 373 -13.32 -7.18 12.36
CA THR A 373 -12.24 -7.16 11.36
C THR A 373 -11.15 -6.15 11.73
N TYR A 374 -11.47 -5.04 12.39
CA TYR A 374 -10.48 -4.09 12.91
C TYR A 374 -9.45 -4.74 13.81
N ILE A 375 -9.90 -5.53 14.79
CA ILE A 375 -9.03 -6.22 15.74
C ILE A 375 -8.14 -7.26 15.03
N GLN A 376 -8.66 -7.96 14.02
CA GLN A 376 -7.88 -8.95 13.28
C GLN A 376 -6.89 -8.28 12.30
N VAL A 377 -7.31 -7.21 11.63
CA VAL A 377 -6.55 -6.54 10.57
C VAL A 377 -5.39 -5.72 11.16
N ILE A 378 -5.48 -5.17 12.36
CA ILE A 378 -4.42 -4.29 12.91
C ILE A 378 -3.04 -4.96 13.05
N SER A 379 -3.01 -6.22 13.49
CA SER A 379 -1.74 -6.96 13.63
C SER A 379 -1.12 -7.28 12.26
N LYS A 380 -1.97 -7.65 11.29
CA LYS A 380 -1.56 -7.98 9.92
C LYS A 380 -1.21 -6.73 9.10
N SER A 381 -1.91 -5.62 9.33
CA SER A 381 -1.74 -4.37 8.58
C SER A 381 -0.38 -3.73 8.80
N THR A 382 0.23 -3.91 9.97
CA THR A 382 1.61 -3.47 10.23
C THR A 382 2.60 -4.24 9.35
N LYS A 383 2.45 -5.57 9.24
CA LYS A 383 3.32 -6.41 8.39
C LYS A 383 3.13 -6.11 6.90
N GLU A 384 1.89 -5.91 6.50
CA GLU A 384 1.55 -5.53 5.13
C GLU A 384 2.01 -4.13 4.78
N TRP A 385 1.92 -3.20 5.74
CA TRP A 385 2.47 -1.87 5.59
C TRP A 385 3.98 -1.92 5.33
N TRP A 386 4.75 -2.76 6.04
CA TRP A 386 6.17 -2.97 5.74
C TRP A 386 6.41 -3.46 4.31
N LYS A 387 5.62 -4.41 3.83
CA LYS A 387 5.68 -4.88 2.43
C LYS A 387 5.37 -3.75 1.45
N GLN A 388 4.34 -2.95 1.70
CA GLN A 388 3.95 -1.83 0.84
C GLN A 388 5.01 -0.72 0.83
N TRP A 389 5.58 -0.42 1.99
CA TRP A 389 6.67 0.54 2.11
C TRP A 389 7.94 0.05 1.40
N ALA A 390 8.26 -1.24 1.47
CA ALA A 390 9.34 -1.85 0.69
C ALA A 390 9.10 -1.75 -0.83
N LYS A 391 7.85 -1.96 -1.29
CA LYS A 391 7.48 -1.73 -2.70
C LYS A 391 7.72 -0.29 -3.14
N ILE A 392 7.27 0.69 -2.35
CA ILE A 392 7.49 2.12 -2.63
C ILE A 392 9.00 2.40 -2.71
N LEU A 393 9.78 1.87 -1.78
CA LEU A 393 11.22 2.04 -1.75
C LEU A 393 11.90 1.47 -3.02
N ILE A 394 11.51 0.27 -3.46
CA ILE A 394 12.05 -0.34 -4.69
C ILE A 394 11.67 0.48 -5.92
N VAL A 395 10.45 1.01 -6.01
CA VAL A 395 10.05 1.90 -7.11
C VAL A 395 10.88 3.19 -7.10
N LEU A 396 11.13 3.77 -5.91
CA LEU A 396 12.00 4.94 -5.78
C LEU A 396 13.46 4.63 -6.16
N GLU A 397 13.93 3.42 -5.85
CA GLU A 397 15.28 2.92 -6.20
C GLU A 397 15.45 2.79 -7.72
N ARG A 398 14.44 2.27 -8.42
CA ARG A 398 14.45 2.11 -9.88
C ARG A 398 14.50 3.43 -10.66
N GLY A 399 14.05 4.53 -10.05
CA GLY A 399 14.16 5.88 -10.60
C GLY A 399 15.52 6.56 -10.39
N ILE A 400 16.56 5.83 -9.95
CA ILE A 400 17.91 6.36 -9.69
C ILE A 400 18.88 5.86 -10.77
N SER A 401 19.80 6.72 -11.20
CA SER A 401 20.90 6.32 -12.09
C SER A 401 21.82 5.29 -11.43
N LYS A 402 22.29 4.32 -12.21
CA LYS A 402 23.16 3.21 -11.74
C LYS A 402 24.39 3.69 -10.96
N LYS A 403 25.02 4.80 -11.39
CA LYS A 403 26.22 5.36 -10.74
C LYS A 403 25.93 5.85 -9.32
N THR A 404 24.88 6.66 -9.17
CA THR A 404 24.45 7.19 -7.87
C THR A 404 23.96 6.08 -6.94
N LEU A 405 23.31 5.07 -7.51
CA LEU A 405 22.83 3.91 -6.77
C LEU A 405 23.98 3.07 -6.20
N LEU A 406 25.09 2.94 -6.93
CA LEU A 406 26.32 2.37 -6.38
C LEU A 406 26.88 3.21 -5.24
N GLU A 407 26.90 4.54 -5.34
CA GLU A 407 27.34 5.44 -4.27
C GLU A 407 26.49 5.29 -3.01
N TYR A 408 25.16 5.24 -3.15
CA TYR A 408 24.25 4.95 -2.04
C TYR A 408 24.50 3.56 -1.45
N GLN A 409 24.77 2.56 -2.28
CA GLN A 409 25.18 1.25 -1.77
C GLN A 409 26.45 1.35 -0.92
N LYS A 410 27.40 2.24 -1.27
CA LYS A 410 28.62 2.45 -0.45
C LYS A 410 28.32 3.11 0.89
N SER A 411 27.31 3.96 1.00
CA SER A 411 27.05 4.69 2.25
C SER A 411 26.43 3.82 3.34
N TYR A 412 25.60 2.83 2.99
CA TYR A 412 24.99 1.92 3.97
C TYR A 412 25.71 0.57 4.10
N SER A 413 26.77 0.31 3.33
CA SER A 413 27.50 -0.96 3.37
C SER A 413 28.97 -0.80 3.75
N VAL A 414 29.49 -1.79 4.47
CA VAL A 414 30.90 -1.90 4.84
C VAL A 414 31.58 -2.92 3.93
N LYS A 415 32.85 -2.68 3.57
CA LYS A 415 33.66 -3.65 2.82
C LYS A 415 34.13 -4.76 3.77
N LEU A 416 33.91 -6.02 3.42
CA LEU A 416 34.61 -7.11 4.08
C LEU A 416 36.02 -7.20 3.53
N SER A 417 37.02 -6.94 4.37
CA SER A 417 38.39 -7.36 4.09
C SER A 417 38.50 -8.85 4.44
N GLY A 418 38.85 -9.73 3.48
CA GLY A 418 39.32 -11.07 3.85
C GLY A 418 38.80 -12.29 3.08
N LYS A 419 38.21 -12.19 1.88
CA LYS A 419 38.08 -13.38 1.00
C LYS A 419 38.72 -13.13 -0.36
N PRO A 420 39.79 -13.86 -0.71
CA PRO A 420 40.27 -13.87 -2.09
C PRO A 420 39.19 -14.51 -2.97
N SER A 421 38.82 -13.83 -4.05
CA SER A 421 37.95 -14.37 -5.09
C SER A 421 38.66 -15.58 -5.74
N PRO A 422 37.99 -16.74 -5.92
CA PRO A 422 38.58 -17.88 -6.61
C PRO A 422 38.78 -17.64 -8.11
N ASP A 423 38.19 -16.56 -8.65
CA ASP A 423 38.27 -16.25 -10.07
C ASP A 423 38.86 -14.84 -10.27
N ASN A 424 40.01 -14.82 -10.95
CA ASN A 424 40.68 -13.68 -11.56
C ASN A 424 40.81 -12.40 -10.72
N GLY A 425 41.79 -12.35 -9.79
CA GLY A 425 42.61 -11.18 -9.43
C GLY A 425 41.95 -9.83 -9.08
N LYS A 426 40.63 -9.73 -9.15
CA LYS A 426 39.83 -8.57 -8.76
C LYS A 426 39.37 -8.86 -7.35
N PRO A 427 39.61 -7.95 -6.39
CA PRO A 427 39.04 -8.11 -5.06
C PRO A 427 37.52 -8.18 -5.22
N SER A 428 36.93 -9.30 -4.86
CA SER A 428 35.48 -9.41 -4.66
C SER A 428 35.12 -8.32 -3.67
N GLN A 429 34.46 -7.26 -4.15
CA GLN A 429 33.94 -6.18 -3.30
C GLN A 429 32.72 -6.70 -2.55
N ASP A 430 32.92 -7.72 -1.71
CA ASP A 430 31.88 -8.27 -0.87
C ASP A 430 31.54 -7.22 0.18
N ARG A 431 30.45 -6.52 -0.12
CA ARG A 431 29.85 -5.53 0.75
C ARG A 431 28.87 -6.23 1.68
N ALA A 432 28.74 -5.67 2.87
CA ALA A 432 27.81 -6.20 3.85
C ALA A 432 27.14 -5.10 4.65
N LEU A 433 25.96 -5.45 5.16
CA LEU A 433 25.20 -4.62 6.07
C LEU A 433 25.59 -4.95 7.51
N VAL A 434 25.85 -3.91 8.30
CA VAL A 434 26.04 -4.04 9.74
C VAL A 434 24.66 -4.04 10.40
N VAL A 435 24.39 -5.07 11.21
CA VAL A 435 23.13 -5.20 11.96
C VAL A 435 23.45 -5.44 13.42
N ILE A 436 22.85 -4.63 14.28
CA ILE A 436 22.91 -4.82 15.73
C ILE A 436 21.64 -5.56 16.14
N LYS A 437 21.79 -6.73 16.77
CA LYS A 437 20.69 -7.56 17.24
C LYS A 437 20.84 -7.91 18.72
N LEU A 438 19.71 -8.04 19.40
CA LEU A 438 19.66 -8.62 20.73
C LEU A 438 19.63 -10.16 20.61
N CYS A 439 20.55 -10.82 21.30
CA CYS A 439 20.59 -12.26 21.46
C CYS A 439 19.90 -12.67 22.77
N ASN A 440 19.14 -13.77 22.73
CA ASN A 440 18.45 -14.31 23.91
C ASN A 440 19.39 -14.80 25.03
N LYS A 441 20.66 -15.11 24.71
CA LYS A 441 21.64 -15.62 25.68
C LYS A 441 23.00 -14.94 25.49
N SER A 442 23.63 -14.55 26.60
CA SER A 442 25.00 -14.07 26.60
C SER A 442 26.01 -15.20 26.40
N LYS A 443 27.20 -14.90 25.88
CA LYS A 443 28.28 -15.90 25.71
C LYS A 443 28.61 -16.59 27.03
N ALA A 444 28.64 -15.85 28.14
CA ALA A 444 28.87 -16.40 29.48
C ALA A 444 27.78 -17.40 29.88
N LYS A 445 26.51 -17.07 29.67
CA LYS A 445 25.37 -17.96 30.00
C LYS A 445 25.38 -19.20 29.11
N THR A 446 25.68 -19.07 27.82
CA THR A 446 25.79 -20.19 26.88
C THR A 446 26.96 -21.11 27.25
N ARG A 447 28.12 -20.56 27.63
CA ARG A 447 29.28 -21.33 28.11
C ARG A 447 28.93 -22.11 29.38
N LYS A 448 28.34 -21.46 30.39
CA LYS A 448 27.89 -22.12 31.62
C LYS A 448 26.88 -23.25 31.34
N TRP A 449 25.93 -23.01 30.44
CA TRP A 449 24.96 -24.02 30.01
C TRP A 449 25.60 -25.20 29.27
N ALA A 450 26.56 -24.95 28.39
CA ALA A 450 27.28 -25.99 27.67
C ALA A 450 28.10 -26.86 28.64
N VAL A 451 28.82 -26.23 29.57
CA VAL A 451 29.57 -26.93 30.63
C VAL A 451 28.62 -27.74 31.52
N HIS A 452 27.48 -27.19 31.92
CA HIS A 452 26.48 -27.91 32.70
C HIS A 452 25.93 -29.13 31.94
N LYS A 453 25.56 -28.97 30.67
CA LYS A 453 25.13 -30.10 29.82
C LYS A 453 26.22 -31.15 29.65
N TRP A 454 27.48 -30.75 29.47
CA TRP A 454 28.61 -31.67 29.42
C TRP A 454 28.79 -32.44 30.73
N LYS A 455 28.74 -31.74 31.88
CA LYS A 455 28.83 -32.36 33.22
C LYS A 455 27.70 -33.38 33.44
N VAL A 456 26.48 -33.07 33.03
CA VAL A 456 25.32 -33.96 33.15
C VAL A 456 25.38 -35.14 32.17
N HIS A 457 25.85 -34.93 30.94
CA HIS A 457 25.83 -35.96 29.91
C HIS A 457 26.98 -36.97 30.06
N PHE A 458 28.15 -36.53 30.49
CA PHE A 458 29.33 -37.39 30.60
C PHE A 458 29.63 -37.88 32.02
N TRP A 459 28.90 -37.43 33.06
CA TRP A 459 29.19 -37.77 34.47
C TRP A 459 30.67 -37.58 34.88
N ILE A 460 31.41 -36.69 34.19
CA ILE A 460 32.82 -36.40 34.48
C ILE A 460 32.88 -35.07 35.23
N LYS A 461 33.34 -35.12 36.49
CA LYS A 461 33.74 -33.93 37.26
C LYS A 461 35.02 -33.36 36.64
N LEU A 462 34.88 -32.40 35.72
CA LEU A 462 36.00 -31.52 35.36
C LEU A 462 36.34 -30.63 36.59
N PRO A 463 37.63 -30.52 36.97
CA PRO A 463 38.04 -29.63 38.06
C PRO A 463 37.70 -28.17 37.69
N ASP A 464 37.27 -27.40 38.67
CA ASP A 464 36.84 -26.02 38.49
C ASP A 464 38.04 -25.14 38.12
N VAL A 465 38.12 -24.76 36.84
CA VAL A 465 39.07 -23.76 36.36
C VAL A 465 38.51 -22.38 36.69
N ALA A 466 38.69 -21.97 37.94
CA ALA A 466 38.40 -20.62 38.44
C ALA A 466 39.67 -19.78 38.68
N SER A 467 40.84 -20.22 38.22
CA SER A 467 42.08 -19.45 38.31
C SER A 467 42.99 -19.73 37.10
N LEU A 468 42.83 -18.94 36.04
CA LEU A 468 43.84 -18.48 35.07
C LEU A 468 43.17 -17.56 34.04
#